data_AF-A0A851G8H7-F1
#
_entry.id   AF-A0A851G8H7-F1
#
_cell.length_a   1.000
_cell.length_b   1.000
_cell.length_c   1.000
_cell.angle_alpha   90.00
_cell.angle_beta   90.00
_cell.angle_gamma   90.00
#
_symmetry.space_group_name_H-M   'P 1'
#
loop_
_entity.id
_entity.type
_entity.pdbx_description
1 polymer ?
#
loop_
_entity_poly.entity_id
_entity_poly.type
_entity_poly.pdbx_seq_one_letter_code
_entity_poly.pdbx_strand_id
1 'polypeptide(L)' 'QQKGMISLSPPTICNSALARELPILPLASSLRLQAYRYDIKGLVLSPFGNASFAGVSREKADEVKKP' A
#
# COMPACT_ATOMS: atom_id res chain seq x y z
N GLN A 1 24.70 24.82 1.50
CA GLN A 1 23.64 25.58 2.19
C GLN A 1 22.29 25.00 1.76
N GLN A 2 21.79 23.98 2.48
CA GLN A 2 20.38 23.57 2.46
C GLN A 2 20.09 22.79 3.74
N LYS A 3 20.31 23.47 4.87
CA LYS A 3 19.96 23.00 6.21
C LYS A 3 18.68 23.74 6.58
N GLY A 4 17.56 23.25 6.07
CA GLY A 4 16.27 23.91 6.23
C GLY A 4 15.15 22.89 6.10
N MET A 5 14.64 22.48 7.26
CA MET A 5 13.25 22.04 7.43
C MET A 5 12.79 20.87 6.55
N ILE A 6 13.27 19.68 6.88
CA ILE A 6 12.34 18.54 6.91
C ILE A 6 11.55 18.70 8.21
N SER A 7 10.34 19.25 8.13
CA SER A 7 9.36 19.21 9.21
C SER A 7 9.14 17.73 9.54
N LEU A 8 9.84 17.23 10.56
CA LEU A 8 9.75 15.85 11.01
C LEU A 8 8.31 15.62 11.43
N SER A 9 7.57 14.87 10.61
CA SER A 9 6.19 14.53 10.93
C SER A 9 6.18 13.70 12.21
N PRO A 10 5.09 13.74 13.00
CA PRO A 10 4.95 12.97 14.24
C PRO A 10 5.44 11.50 14.15
N PRO A 11 5.15 10.73 13.08
CA PRO A 11 5.64 9.35 12.98
C PRO A 11 7.18 9.25 12.85
N THR A 12 7.85 10.23 12.26
CA THR A 12 9.32 10.23 12.14
C THR A 12 9.99 10.42 13.49
N ILE A 13 9.43 11.29 14.33
CA ILE A 13 9.92 11.52 15.70
C ILE A 13 9.70 10.28 16.55
N CYS A 14 8.50 9.68 16.50
CA CYS A 14 8.19 8.45 17.22
C CYS A 14 9.10 7.28 16.83
N ASN A 15 9.36 7.07 15.53
CA ASN A 15 10.28 6.02 15.08
C ASN A 15 11.72 6.26 15.58
N SER A 16 12.18 7.51 15.60
CA SER A 16 13.52 7.86 16.08
C SER A 16 13.68 7.68 17.60
N ALA A 17 12.61 7.95 18.37
CA ALA A 17 12.59 7.71 19.80
C ALA A 17 12.50 6.21 20.11
N LEU A 18 11.66 5.45 19.40
CA LEU A 18 11.56 3.98 19.56
C LEU A 18 12.87 3.26 19.20
N ALA A 19 13.58 3.71 18.17
CA ALA A 19 14.86 3.13 17.78
C ALA A 19 15.99 3.31 18.83
N ARG A 20 15.84 4.26 19.76
CA ARG A 20 16.78 4.48 20.87
C ARG A 20 16.49 3.59 22.08
N GLU A 21 15.23 3.27 22.30
CA GLU A 21 14.75 2.64 23.55
C GLU A 21 14.39 1.15 23.39
N LEU A 22 14.09 0.67 22.18
CA LEU A 22 13.72 -0.73 21.92
C LEU A 22 14.74 -1.44 21.02
N PRO A 23 15.08 -2.72 21.28
CA PRO A 23 16.03 -3.49 20.48
C PRO A 23 15.50 -3.88 19.07
N ILE A 24 14.33 -3.38 18.68
CA ILE A 24 13.74 -3.67 17.37
C ILE A 24 13.81 -2.43 16.48
N LEU A 25 14.67 -2.52 15.47
CA LEU A 25 14.76 -1.53 14.40
C LEU A 25 13.74 -1.89 13.31
N PRO A 26 12.86 -0.96 12.89
CA PRO A 26 12.03 -1.17 11.71
C PRO A 26 12.93 -1.23 10.47
N LEU A 27 13.18 -2.45 9.96
CA LEU A 27 14.16 -2.71 8.89
C LEU A 27 13.68 -2.24 7.50
N ALA A 28 12.38 -2.37 7.23
CA ALA A 28 11.80 -2.03 5.95
C ALA A 28 10.28 -1.91 6.05
N SER A 29 9.70 -1.14 5.13
CA SER A 29 8.27 -1.22 4.80
C SER A 29 8.06 -2.33 3.77
N SER A 30 7.10 -3.22 4.02
CA SER A 30 6.74 -4.25 3.05
C SER A 30 6.00 -3.63 1.85
N LEU A 31 6.41 -4.02 0.64
CA LEU A 31 5.65 -3.75 -0.58
C LEU A 31 4.70 -4.91 -0.81
N ARG A 32 3.39 -4.62 -0.89
CA ARG A 32 2.37 -5.63 -1.19
C ARG A 32 1.94 -5.52 -2.65
N LEU A 33 2.42 -6.45 -3.47
CA LEU A 33 1.98 -6.59 -4.86
C LEU A 33 0.79 -7.57 -4.92
N GLN A 34 -0.30 -7.15 -5.56
CA GLN A 34 -1.46 -8.00 -5.81
C GLN A 34 -1.75 -8.01 -7.31
N ALA A 35 -1.70 -9.21 -7.91
CA ALA A 35 -2.12 -9.39 -9.29
C ALA A 35 -3.66 -9.47 -9.34
N TYR A 36 -4.26 -8.73 -10.26
CA TYR A 36 -5.67 -8.86 -10.61
C TYR A 36 -5.79 -9.19 -12.09
N ARG A 37 -6.85 -9.90 -12.44
CA ARG A 37 -7.15 -10.16 -13.86
C ARG A 37 -7.87 -8.95 -14.45
N TYR A 38 -7.54 -8.60 -15.67
CA TYR A 38 -8.09 -7.43 -16.38
C TYR A 38 -9.61 -7.51 -16.56
N ASP A 39 -10.17 -8.72 -16.67
CA ASP A 39 -11.59 -8.98 -16.92
C ASP A 39 -12.45 -8.81 -15.67
N ILE A 40 -11.84 -8.61 -14.50
CA ILE A 40 -12.52 -8.49 -13.22
C ILE A 40 -12.62 -7.02 -12.83
N LYS A 41 -13.86 -6.50 -12.78
CA LYS A 41 -14.17 -5.13 -12.34
C LYS A 41 -14.77 -5.12 -10.93
N GLY A 42 -14.54 -4.05 -10.19
CA GLY A 42 -15.14 -3.84 -8.86
C GLY A 42 -14.39 -4.51 -7.71
N LEU A 43 -13.19 -5.05 -7.94
CA LEU A 43 -12.36 -5.60 -6.86
C LEU A 43 -11.78 -4.46 -6.01
N VAL A 44 -12.11 -4.45 -4.71
CA VAL A 44 -11.55 -3.48 -3.77
C VAL A 44 -10.44 -4.14 -2.96
N LEU A 45 -9.21 -3.62 -3.13
CA LEU A 45 -8.04 -4.04 -2.38
C LEU A 45 -7.88 -3.14 -1.15
N SER A 46 -8.09 -3.70 0.04
CA SER A 46 -7.92 -2.97 1.29
C SER A 46 -6.44 -2.89 1.68
N PRO A 47 -5.97 -1.73 2.18
CA PRO A 47 -4.61 -1.58 2.71
C PRO A 47 -4.35 -2.49 3.93
N PHE A 48 -5.41 -2.99 4.58
CA PHE A 48 -5.31 -3.93 5.71
C PHE A 48 -5.29 -5.41 5.32
N GLY A 49 -5.17 -5.72 4.03
CA GLY A 49 -5.01 -7.10 3.57
C GLY A 49 -6.27 -7.76 3.05
N ASN A 50 -7.45 -7.20 3.33
CA ASN A 50 -8.72 -7.75 2.86
C ASN A 50 -8.95 -7.45 1.37
N ALA A 51 -9.56 -8.39 0.65
CA ALA A 51 -10.11 -8.15 -0.68
C ALA A 51 -11.63 -8.28 -0.59
N SER A 52 -12.36 -7.25 -1.01
CA SER A 52 -13.82 -7.32 -1.05
C SER A 52 -14.29 -7.76 -2.43
N PHE A 53 -15.18 -8.75 -2.45
CA PHE A 53 -15.81 -9.27 -3.67
C PHE A 53 -17.23 -8.75 -3.91
N ALA A 54 -17.76 -7.91 -3.01
CA ALA A 54 -19.09 -7.32 -3.17
C ALA A 54 -19.12 -6.41 -4.41
N GLY A 55 -19.97 -6.74 -5.39
CA GLY A 55 -20.08 -5.99 -6.65
C GLY A 55 -19.04 -6.35 -7.71
N VAL A 56 -18.26 -7.43 -7.49
CA VAL A 56 -17.30 -7.90 -8.51
C VAL A 56 -18.05 -8.55 -9.67
N SER A 57 -17.76 -8.10 -10.88
CA SER A 57 -18.33 -8.65 -12.11
C SER A 57 -17.25 -8.90 -13.15
N ARG A 58 -17.56 -9.81 -14.09
CA ARG A 58 -16.70 -10.08 -15.24
C ARG A 58 -17.20 -9.29 -16.44
N GLU A 59 -16.28 -8.60 -17.10
CA GLU A 59 -16.52 -7.95 -18.38
C GLU A 59 -16.74 -9.04 -19.45
N LYS A 60 -17.75 -8.86 -20.33
CA LYS A 60 -18.05 -9.85 -21.38
C LYS A 60 -16.90 -9.88 -22.39
N ALA A 61 -16.62 -11.08 -22.91
CA ALA A 61 -15.44 -11.35 -23.74
C ALA A 61 -15.29 -10.44 -24.98
N ASP A 62 -16.39 -9.84 -25.46
CA ASP A 62 -16.41 -8.99 -26.66
C ASP A 62 -15.85 -7.57 -26.46
N GLU A 63 -15.74 -7.07 -25.22
CA GLU A 63 -15.24 -5.70 -24.92
C GLU A 63 -13.80 -5.68 -24.37
N VAL A 64 -13.17 -6.84 -24.25
CA VAL A 64 -11.79 -6.95 -23.78
C VAL A 64 -10.84 -6.44 -24.86
N LYS A 65 -10.51 -5.14 -24.82
CA LYS A 65 -9.36 -4.62 -25.56
C LYS A 65 -8.09 -5.25 -25.01
N LYS A 66 -7.46 -6.11 -25.82
CA LYS A 66 -6.10 -6.59 -25.56
C LYS A 66 -5.16 -5.38 -25.42
N PRO A 67 -4.18 -5.44 -24.48
CA PRO A 67 -3.20 -4.39 -24.30
C PRO A 67 -2.34 -4.17 -25.54
#